data_AF-A0A453AUM8-F1
#
_entry.id   AF-A0A453AUM8-F1
#
_cell.length_a   1.000
_cell.length_b   1.000
_cell.length_c   1.000
_cell.angle_alpha   90.00
_cell.angle_beta   90.00
_cell.angle_gamma   90.00
#
_symmetry.space_group_name_H-M   'P 1'
#
loop_
_entity.id
_entity.type
_entity.pdbx_description
1 polymer ?
#
loop_
_entity_poly.entity_id
_entity_poly.type
_entity_poly.pdbx_seq_one_letter_code
_entity_poly.pdbx_strand_id
1 'polypeptide(L)'
;LTDDEKALRALHLVCCRELTEYDPKSEAYVCTRFSSFNIALFDLDEESEAIHGPPLQELTNSQWRSINEASVNVISLKVIQSDVGYPINVFGTVLARDEVDYKCVYLFRRDRDDSQYIESPEDMLTLTGPSRGLVVSDTIFFEINLKIRGNVITDDKDFSKGVIEHYIVPLARGPKTELLTSWLSTVELVLAPAPFAVAATVKINILNGPCDAPFRGKVTAWTAGDAETHIILYEYGNKAMDDLQLIKDGGSIALSHNLVAVPVPNSLYDEYEEIVLTVCFTTSNDEDECTSVTLQYPQ
;
A
#
# COMPACT_ATOMS: atom_id res chain seq x y z
N LEU A 1 25.27 -8.64 29.26
CA LEU A 1 24.21 -9.54 28.82
C LEU A 1 23.89 -10.51 29.96
N THR A 2 22.69 -10.40 30.52
CA THR A 2 22.12 -11.41 31.41
C THR A 2 21.94 -12.73 30.64
N ASP A 3 21.71 -13.83 31.34
CA ASP A 3 21.48 -15.11 30.68
C ASP A 3 20.18 -15.10 29.85
N ASP A 4 19.16 -14.37 30.31
CA ASP A 4 17.92 -14.13 29.55
C ASP A 4 18.18 -13.36 28.25
N GLU A 5 19.00 -12.30 28.28
CA GLU A 5 19.35 -11.53 27.08
C GLU A 5 20.14 -12.38 26.06
N LYS A 6 20.98 -13.31 26.53
CA LYS A 6 21.68 -14.27 25.65
C LYS A 6 20.68 -15.26 25.04
N ALA A 7 19.73 -15.76 25.82
CA ALA A 7 18.71 -16.68 25.34
C ALA A 7 17.83 -16.04 24.26
N LEU A 8 17.36 -14.81 24.48
CA LEU A 8 16.59 -14.05 23.49
C LEU A 8 17.39 -13.78 22.21
N ARG A 9 18.68 -13.48 22.32
CA ARG A 9 19.54 -13.31 21.14
C ARG A 9 19.72 -14.62 20.36
N ALA A 10 19.88 -15.74 21.07
CA ALA A 10 19.99 -17.05 20.43
C ALA A 10 18.69 -17.43 19.70
N LEU A 11 17.53 -17.19 20.32
CA LEU A 11 16.22 -17.45 19.71
C LEU A 11 16.00 -16.57 18.47
N HIS A 12 16.35 -15.27 18.54
CA HIS A 12 16.31 -14.40 17.37
C HIS A 12 17.14 -14.93 16.19
N LEU A 13 18.37 -15.42 16.45
CA LEU A 13 19.21 -16.00 15.39
C LEU A 13 18.60 -17.25 14.77
N VAL A 14 17.87 -18.06 15.56
CA VAL A 14 17.12 -19.22 15.05
C VAL A 14 15.97 -18.74 14.16
N CYS A 15 15.16 -17.78 14.63
CA CYS A 15 14.08 -17.21 13.83
C CYS A 15 14.58 -16.63 12.51
N CYS A 16 15.64 -15.81 12.52
CA CYS A 16 16.21 -15.25 11.29
C CYS A 16 16.66 -16.34 10.31
N ARG A 17 17.21 -17.45 10.82
CA ARG A 17 17.64 -18.58 10.00
C ARG A 17 16.45 -19.32 9.39
N GLU A 18 15.35 -19.45 10.10
CA GLU A 18 14.10 -20.05 9.58
C GLU A 18 13.43 -19.19 8.50
N LEU A 19 13.59 -17.87 8.59
CA LEU A 19 13.09 -16.91 7.61
C LEU A 19 14.01 -16.73 6.38
N THR A 20 15.21 -17.30 6.44
CA THR A 20 16.20 -17.20 5.37
C THR A 20 16.02 -18.33 4.36
N GLU A 21 15.77 -17.96 3.12
CA GLU A 21 15.55 -18.90 2.01
C GLU A 21 16.51 -18.60 0.86
N TYR A 22 16.80 -19.61 0.05
CA TYR A 22 17.64 -19.44 -1.13
C TYR A 22 16.80 -18.86 -2.28
N ASP A 23 17.13 -17.64 -2.68
CA ASP A 23 16.56 -17.00 -3.85
C ASP A 23 17.36 -17.41 -5.10
N PRO A 24 16.77 -18.18 -6.03
CA PRO A 24 17.47 -18.60 -7.24
C PRO A 24 17.78 -17.43 -8.20
N LYS A 25 17.07 -16.29 -8.08
CA LYS A 25 17.28 -15.14 -8.97
C LYS A 25 18.49 -14.31 -8.58
N SER A 26 18.70 -14.11 -7.28
CA SER A 26 19.88 -13.43 -6.75
C SER A 26 21.05 -14.39 -6.44
N GLU A 27 20.84 -15.70 -6.57
CA GLU A 27 21.79 -16.76 -6.22
C GLU A 27 22.28 -16.69 -4.76
N ALA A 28 21.45 -16.16 -3.86
CA ALA A 28 21.83 -15.87 -2.49
C ALA A 28 20.77 -16.35 -1.48
N TYR A 29 21.21 -16.58 -0.24
CA TYR A 29 20.29 -16.75 0.88
C TYR A 29 19.85 -15.37 1.38
N VAL A 30 18.55 -15.12 1.35
CA VAL A 30 17.94 -13.84 1.71
C VAL A 30 16.92 -14.03 2.82
N CYS A 31 16.83 -13.06 3.72
CA CYS A 31 15.74 -13.02 4.69
C CYS A 31 14.46 -12.63 3.95
N THR A 32 13.45 -13.49 4.00
CA THR A 32 12.20 -13.29 3.25
C THR A 32 11.14 -12.48 4.00
N ARG A 33 11.40 -12.21 5.30
CA ARG A 33 10.51 -11.49 6.19
C ARG A 33 11.31 -10.52 7.06
N PHE A 34 10.60 -9.61 7.71
CA PHE A 34 11.17 -8.59 8.56
C PHE A 34 11.93 -9.20 9.75
N SER A 35 13.13 -8.66 10.01
CA SER A 35 13.98 -9.10 11.12
C SER A 35 14.90 -7.99 11.65
N SER A 36 14.49 -6.72 11.53
CA SER A 36 15.35 -5.57 11.85
C SER A 36 15.54 -5.34 13.36
N PHE A 37 14.73 -5.99 14.20
CA PHE A 37 14.95 -6.10 15.64
C PHE A 37 14.85 -7.56 16.13
N ASN A 38 15.01 -7.76 17.45
CA ASN A 38 14.89 -9.09 18.05
C ASN A 38 13.45 -9.64 17.93
N ILE A 39 13.23 -10.49 16.93
CA ILE A 39 11.94 -11.16 16.66
C ILE A 39 11.70 -12.44 17.47
N ALA A 40 12.48 -12.74 18.51
CA ALA A 40 12.40 -14.02 19.24
C ALA A 40 11.02 -14.33 19.81
N LEU A 41 10.30 -13.30 20.26
CA LEU A 41 8.96 -13.39 20.84
C LEU A 41 7.95 -12.50 20.09
N PHE A 42 8.29 -12.08 18.88
CA PHE A 42 7.46 -11.21 18.06
C PHE A 42 6.64 -12.06 17.10
N ASP A 43 5.31 -11.90 17.13
CA ASP A 43 4.42 -12.56 16.18
C ASP A 43 4.43 -11.78 14.86
N LEU A 44 5.13 -12.32 13.86
CA LEU A 44 5.22 -11.71 12.55
C LEU A 44 3.89 -11.74 11.79
N ASP A 45 2.93 -12.56 12.18
CA ASP A 45 1.64 -12.70 11.49
C ASP A 45 0.54 -11.86 12.16
N GLU A 46 0.83 -11.26 13.32
CA GLU A 46 -0.10 -10.39 14.03
C GLU A 46 -0.43 -9.14 13.18
N GLU A 47 -1.72 -8.84 13.03
CA GLU A 47 -2.21 -7.64 12.35
C GLU A 47 -2.16 -6.42 13.28
N SER A 48 -1.88 -5.25 12.71
CA SER A 48 -1.90 -4.01 13.47
C SER A 48 -3.34 -3.63 13.84
N GLU A 49 -3.61 -3.52 15.14
CA GLU A 49 -4.89 -3.02 15.69
C GLU A 49 -4.86 -1.50 15.94
N ALA A 50 -3.80 -0.80 15.54
CA ALA A 50 -3.66 0.62 15.77
C ALA A 50 -4.81 1.40 15.11
N ILE A 51 -5.51 2.18 15.91
CA ILE A 51 -6.66 2.99 15.47
C ILE A 51 -6.21 4.38 15.00
N HIS A 52 -7.10 5.07 14.28
CA HIS A 52 -6.88 6.45 13.89
C HIS A 52 -6.69 7.37 15.11
N GLY A 53 -5.83 8.38 14.95
CA GLY A 53 -5.73 9.49 15.89
C GLY A 53 -7.03 10.31 15.96
N PRO A 54 -7.11 11.29 16.88
CA PRO A 54 -8.27 12.15 17.00
C PRO A 54 -8.56 12.88 15.68
N PRO A 55 -9.84 13.16 15.36
CA PRO A 55 -10.21 13.97 14.22
C PRO A 55 -9.49 15.32 14.24
N LEU A 56 -9.10 15.81 13.06
CA LEU A 56 -8.36 17.07 12.94
C LEU A 56 -9.09 18.28 13.53
N GLN A 57 -10.43 18.23 13.58
CA GLN A 57 -11.30 19.27 14.16
C GLN A 57 -11.20 19.35 15.69
N GLU A 58 -10.77 18.26 16.35
CA GLU A 58 -10.58 18.20 17.80
C GLU A 58 -9.19 18.69 18.22
N LEU A 59 -8.28 18.88 17.25
CA LEU A 59 -6.93 19.37 17.48
C LEU A 59 -6.86 20.89 17.32
N THR A 60 -6.14 21.55 18.21
CA THR A 60 -5.78 22.95 18.02
C THR A 60 -4.78 23.10 16.88
N ASN A 61 -4.72 24.28 16.26
CA ASN A 61 -3.72 24.56 15.22
C ASN A 61 -2.28 24.28 15.68
N SER A 62 -1.96 24.51 16.96
CA SER A 62 -0.63 24.18 17.48
C SER A 62 -0.38 22.67 17.60
N GLN A 63 -1.42 21.89 17.90
CA GLN A 63 -1.31 20.43 18.03
C GLN A 63 -1.07 19.77 16.68
N TRP A 64 -1.89 20.07 15.66
CA TRP A 64 -1.67 19.44 14.36
C TRP A 64 -0.46 20.01 13.61
N ARG A 65 -0.07 21.26 13.84
CA ARG A 65 1.22 21.80 13.34
C ARG A 65 2.45 21.21 14.05
N SER A 66 2.26 20.46 15.13
CA SER A 66 3.33 19.75 15.84
C SER A 66 3.46 18.27 15.44
N ILE A 67 2.65 17.81 14.47
CA ILE A 67 2.84 16.50 13.83
C ILE A 67 4.21 16.56 13.14
N ASN A 68 5.14 15.76 13.63
CA ASN A 68 6.49 15.68 13.08
C ASN A 68 6.71 14.37 12.31
N GLU A 69 5.78 13.44 12.45
CA GLU A 69 5.81 12.14 11.82
C GLU A 69 5.60 12.29 10.31
N ALA A 70 6.47 11.65 9.53
CA ALA A 70 6.24 11.49 8.11
C ALA A 70 5.37 10.27 7.85
N SER A 71 4.73 10.27 6.68
CA SER A 71 3.98 9.15 6.15
C SER A 71 4.42 8.88 4.72
N VAL A 72 3.95 7.76 4.18
CA VAL A 72 4.13 7.41 2.78
C VAL A 72 2.80 6.91 2.21
N ASN A 73 2.45 7.37 1.02
CA ASN A 73 1.37 6.82 0.23
C ASN A 73 1.91 5.73 -0.69
N VAL A 74 1.22 4.59 -0.75
CA VAL A 74 1.52 3.55 -1.73
C VAL A 74 0.76 3.87 -3.01
N ILE A 75 1.47 4.31 -4.04
CA ILE A 75 0.89 4.74 -5.32
C ILE A 75 0.56 3.52 -6.17
N SER A 76 1.54 2.63 -6.36
CA SER A 76 1.37 1.44 -7.17
C SER A 76 2.28 0.30 -6.76
N LEU A 77 1.82 -0.90 -7.05
CA LEU A 77 2.60 -2.13 -6.98
C LEU A 77 2.40 -2.90 -8.29
N LYS A 78 3.47 -3.03 -9.07
CA LYS A 78 3.45 -3.68 -10.39
C LYS A 78 4.45 -4.81 -10.45
N VAL A 79 4.13 -5.84 -11.19
CA VAL A 79 5.10 -6.84 -11.62
C VAL A 79 5.63 -6.37 -12.96
N ILE A 80 6.81 -5.75 -12.99
CA ILE A 80 7.36 -5.14 -14.21
C ILE A 80 8.16 -6.14 -15.05
N GLN A 81 8.59 -7.26 -14.45
CA GLN A 81 9.24 -8.36 -15.16
C GLN A 81 8.78 -9.70 -14.58
N SER A 82 8.54 -10.67 -15.47
CA SER A 82 8.15 -12.03 -15.15
C SER A 82 8.98 -13.01 -15.97
N ASP A 83 9.70 -13.90 -15.30
CA ASP A 83 10.53 -14.93 -15.94
C ASP A 83 9.68 -16.09 -16.51
N VAL A 84 8.38 -16.10 -16.19
CA VAL A 84 7.40 -17.06 -16.74
C VAL A 84 6.48 -16.43 -17.79
N GLY A 85 6.71 -15.16 -18.15
CA GLY A 85 5.90 -14.40 -19.10
C GLY A 85 4.59 -13.87 -18.52
N TYR A 86 3.72 -13.40 -19.40
CA TYR A 86 2.34 -12.97 -19.13
C TYR A 86 1.39 -13.68 -20.13
N PRO A 87 0.11 -13.87 -19.79
CA PRO A 87 -0.54 -13.49 -18.53
C PRO A 87 -0.21 -14.43 -17.37
N ILE A 88 -0.36 -13.92 -16.15
CA ILE A 88 -0.17 -14.69 -14.91
C ILE A 88 -1.34 -14.50 -13.94
N ASN A 89 -1.56 -15.48 -13.07
CA ASN A 89 -2.52 -15.40 -11.98
C ASN A 89 -1.75 -15.33 -10.66
N VAL A 90 -1.74 -14.15 -10.03
CA VAL A 90 -0.93 -13.86 -8.84
C VAL A 90 -1.78 -13.90 -7.58
N PHE A 91 -1.28 -14.55 -6.54
CA PHE A 91 -1.88 -14.57 -5.20
C PHE A 91 -0.80 -14.48 -4.12
N GLY A 92 -1.18 -14.33 -2.86
CA GLY A 92 -0.28 -14.15 -1.72
C GLY A 92 -0.48 -12.80 -1.04
N THR A 93 0.59 -12.28 -0.45
CA THR A 93 0.52 -11.10 0.42
C THR A 93 1.60 -10.07 0.09
N VAL A 94 1.22 -8.81 0.19
CA VAL A 94 2.14 -7.68 0.38
C VAL A 94 1.66 -6.88 1.57
N LEU A 95 2.56 -6.60 2.51
CA LEU A 95 2.24 -5.86 3.73
C LEU A 95 3.34 -4.86 4.05
N ALA A 96 2.96 -3.76 4.68
CA ALA A 96 3.87 -2.79 5.27
C ALA A 96 4.04 -3.06 6.77
N ARG A 97 5.23 -2.77 7.30
CA ARG A 97 5.54 -2.68 8.72
C ARG A 97 6.19 -1.34 8.99
N ASP A 98 5.57 -0.58 9.87
CA ASP A 98 6.00 0.76 10.22
C ASP A 98 6.26 0.86 11.73
N GLU A 99 6.68 2.04 12.18
CA GLU A 99 7.21 2.21 13.53
C GLU A 99 6.12 2.37 14.60
N VAL A 100 4.85 2.21 14.25
CA VAL A 100 3.75 2.19 15.22
C VAL A 100 3.86 0.93 16.10
N ASP A 101 3.96 -0.23 15.46
CA ASP A 101 4.00 -1.53 16.15
C ASP A 101 4.74 -2.62 15.35
N TYR A 102 5.21 -2.32 14.14
CA TYR A 102 5.77 -3.26 13.16
C TYR A 102 4.90 -4.49 12.86
N LYS A 103 3.61 -4.46 13.21
CA LYS A 103 2.65 -5.52 12.90
C LYS A 103 2.18 -5.42 11.45
N CYS A 104 1.46 -6.42 10.97
CA CYS A 104 1.05 -6.48 9.57
C CYS A 104 0.03 -5.39 9.24
N VAL A 105 0.37 -4.53 8.27
CA VAL A 105 -0.57 -3.66 7.57
C VAL A 105 -0.67 -4.12 6.12
N TYR A 106 -1.66 -4.93 5.79
CA TYR A 106 -1.80 -5.51 4.46
C TYR A 106 -2.11 -4.46 3.40
N LEU A 107 -1.34 -4.50 2.31
CA LEU A 107 -1.54 -3.69 1.11
C LEU A 107 -2.21 -4.53 0.00
N PHE A 108 -1.86 -5.81 -0.08
CA PHE A 108 -2.43 -6.79 -0.98
C PHE A 108 -2.54 -8.13 -0.24
N ARG A 109 -3.70 -8.78 -0.30
CA ARG A 109 -3.90 -10.12 0.26
C ARG A 109 -4.95 -10.85 -0.55
N ARG A 110 -4.52 -11.90 -1.27
CA ARG A 110 -5.40 -12.74 -2.07
C ARG A 110 -5.04 -14.20 -1.88
N ASP A 111 -6.06 -15.03 -1.70
CA ASP A 111 -5.90 -16.48 -1.65
C ASP A 111 -5.75 -17.05 -3.06
N ARG A 112 -5.33 -18.33 -3.13
CA ARG A 112 -5.12 -19.04 -4.39
C ARG A 112 -6.36 -19.04 -5.30
N ASP A 113 -7.55 -19.18 -4.71
CA ASP A 113 -8.80 -19.28 -5.46
C ASP A 113 -9.33 -17.90 -5.89
N ASP A 114 -8.83 -16.82 -5.29
CA ASP A 114 -9.08 -15.42 -5.65
C ASP A 114 -7.80 -14.77 -6.23
N SER A 115 -7.02 -15.52 -7.00
CA SER A 115 -5.81 -14.98 -7.64
C SER A 115 -6.17 -13.84 -8.60
N GLN A 116 -5.38 -12.78 -8.61
CA GLN A 116 -5.53 -11.69 -9.56
C GLN A 116 -4.88 -12.05 -10.91
N TYR A 117 -5.65 -11.92 -11.99
CA TYR A 117 -5.14 -12.00 -13.36
C TYR A 117 -4.37 -10.74 -13.73
N ILE A 118 -3.16 -10.90 -14.22
CA ILE A 118 -2.25 -9.84 -14.68
C ILE A 118 -1.91 -10.14 -16.14
N GLU A 119 -2.41 -9.31 -17.04
CA GLU A 119 -2.26 -9.43 -18.49
C GLU A 119 -0.92 -8.89 -18.98
N SER A 120 -0.42 -7.83 -18.35
CA SER A 120 0.77 -7.12 -18.82
C SER A 120 1.59 -6.50 -17.68
N PRO A 121 2.84 -6.07 -17.93
CA PRO A 121 3.65 -5.31 -16.97
C PRO A 121 3.03 -3.98 -16.50
N GLU A 122 2.06 -3.44 -17.25
CA GLU A 122 1.41 -2.17 -16.90
C GLU A 122 0.30 -2.35 -15.86
N ASP A 123 -0.19 -3.57 -15.70
CA ASP A 123 -1.29 -3.89 -14.79
C ASP A 123 -0.82 -3.78 -13.33
N MET A 124 -1.62 -3.11 -12.52
CA MET A 124 -1.35 -2.93 -11.10
C MET A 124 -2.00 -4.06 -10.28
N LEU A 125 -1.29 -4.52 -9.24
CA LEU A 125 -1.93 -5.32 -8.20
C LEU A 125 -3.03 -4.47 -7.53
N THR A 126 -4.21 -5.06 -7.36
CA THR A 126 -5.36 -4.39 -6.76
C THR A 126 -5.12 -4.26 -5.26
N LEU A 127 -4.60 -3.11 -4.84
CA LEU A 127 -4.32 -2.82 -3.44
C LEU A 127 -5.63 -2.69 -2.64
N THR A 128 -5.65 -3.29 -1.45
CA THR A 128 -6.79 -3.29 -0.52
C THR A 128 -6.54 -2.47 0.74
N GLY A 129 -5.31 -1.97 0.91
CA GLY A 129 -4.89 -1.20 2.07
C GLY A 129 -3.90 -0.10 1.69
N PRO A 130 -3.34 0.62 2.68
CA PRO A 130 -3.31 0.22 4.08
C PRO A 130 -4.63 0.50 4.81
N SER A 131 -4.90 -0.24 5.89
CA SER A 131 -6.08 -0.05 6.75
C SER A 131 -6.00 1.20 7.64
N ARG A 132 -4.79 1.76 7.78
CA ARG A 132 -4.47 2.97 8.54
C ARG A 132 -3.35 3.74 7.85
N GLY A 133 -3.11 4.99 8.27
CA GLY A 133 -1.92 5.73 7.84
C GLY A 133 -0.64 5.01 8.26
N LEU A 134 0.38 5.06 7.40
CA LEU A 134 1.71 4.50 7.66
C LEU A 134 2.56 5.56 8.33
N VAL A 135 3.09 5.29 9.53
CA VAL A 135 3.88 6.25 10.31
C VAL A 135 5.35 5.89 10.22
N VAL A 136 6.15 6.83 9.70
CA VAL A 136 7.55 6.59 9.39
C VAL A 136 8.40 7.73 9.95
N SER A 137 9.26 7.42 10.90
CA SER A 137 10.24 8.34 11.49
C SER A 137 11.62 8.14 10.87
N ASP A 138 11.99 6.89 10.61
CA ASP A 138 13.26 6.51 9.95
C ASP A 138 13.01 5.58 8.76
N THR A 139 12.52 4.38 9.05
CA THR A 139 12.45 3.29 8.07
C THR A 139 11.10 2.58 8.10
N ILE A 140 10.58 2.26 6.92
CA ILE A 140 9.42 1.39 6.72
C ILE A 140 9.81 0.17 5.90
N PHE A 141 9.19 -0.97 6.21
CA PHE A 141 9.49 -2.25 5.56
C PHE A 141 8.27 -2.75 4.80
N PHE A 142 8.49 -3.26 3.59
CA PHE A 142 7.44 -3.90 2.81
C PHE A 142 7.81 -5.37 2.59
N GLU A 143 7.06 -6.28 3.20
CA GLU A 143 7.21 -7.71 2.95
C GLU A 143 6.37 -8.10 1.73
N ILE A 144 7.02 -8.75 0.76
CA ILE A 144 6.39 -9.27 -0.45
C ILE A 144 6.52 -10.79 -0.39
N ASN A 145 5.39 -11.49 -0.55
CA ASN A 145 5.33 -12.94 -0.67
C ASN A 145 4.21 -13.31 -1.65
N LEU A 146 4.56 -13.32 -2.93
CA LEU A 146 3.66 -13.57 -4.05
C LEU A 146 3.98 -14.91 -4.71
N LYS A 147 2.92 -15.55 -5.20
CA LYS A 147 2.95 -16.83 -5.90
C LYS A 147 2.15 -16.75 -7.19
N ILE A 148 2.52 -17.58 -8.16
CA ILE A 148 1.72 -17.81 -9.35
C ILE A 148 0.91 -19.08 -9.19
N ARG A 149 -0.40 -18.97 -9.48
CA ARG A 149 -1.34 -20.08 -9.49
C ARG A 149 -1.12 -20.97 -10.70
N GLY A 150 -0.82 -22.25 -10.45
CA GLY A 150 -0.80 -23.29 -11.46
C GLY A 150 -2.17 -23.95 -11.68
N ASN A 151 -2.24 -24.89 -12.62
CA ASN A 151 -3.48 -25.64 -12.90
C ASN A 151 -3.90 -26.47 -11.67
N VAL A 152 -2.93 -27.04 -10.98
CA VAL A 152 -3.09 -27.74 -9.70
C VAL A 152 -2.17 -27.13 -8.64
N ILE A 153 -2.44 -27.39 -7.36
CA ILE A 153 -1.69 -26.82 -6.23
C ILE A 153 -0.19 -27.13 -6.32
N THR A 154 0.18 -28.30 -6.81
CA THR A 154 1.59 -28.72 -6.95
C THR A 154 2.35 -27.95 -8.05
N ASP A 155 1.63 -27.25 -8.92
CA ASP A 155 2.21 -26.44 -10.00
C ASP A 155 2.38 -24.97 -9.59
N ASP A 156 1.88 -24.58 -8.41
CA ASP A 156 2.06 -23.23 -7.89
C ASP A 156 3.55 -22.95 -7.67
N LYS A 157 3.97 -21.73 -7.97
CA LYS A 157 5.38 -21.33 -7.87
C LYS A 157 5.50 -20.08 -7.02
N ASP A 158 6.51 -20.06 -6.16
CA ASP A 158 6.96 -18.82 -5.55
C ASP A 158 7.43 -17.87 -6.64
N PHE A 159 6.98 -16.61 -6.58
CA PHE A 159 7.09 -15.68 -7.68
C PHE A 159 7.88 -14.42 -7.34
N SER A 160 7.58 -13.81 -6.19
CA SER A 160 8.32 -12.68 -5.63
C SER A 160 8.32 -12.80 -4.12
N LYS A 161 9.49 -12.82 -3.50
CA LYS A 161 9.60 -13.02 -2.06
C LYS A 161 10.77 -12.23 -1.46
N GLY A 162 10.51 -11.42 -0.44
CA GLY A 162 11.55 -10.60 0.17
C GLY A 162 11.01 -9.39 0.92
N VAL A 163 11.94 -8.58 1.42
CA VAL A 163 11.64 -7.35 2.15
C VAL A 163 12.30 -6.18 1.44
N ILE A 164 11.50 -5.17 1.11
CA ILE A 164 12.00 -3.85 0.70
C ILE A 164 12.12 -3.01 1.98
N GLU A 165 13.29 -2.41 2.19
CA GLU A 165 13.53 -1.44 3.24
C GLU A 165 13.55 -0.05 2.61
N HIS A 166 12.62 0.82 3.01
CA HIS A 166 12.50 2.18 2.50
C HIS A 166 12.81 3.20 3.59
N TYR A 167 13.85 3.99 3.35
CA TYR A 167 14.29 5.07 4.21
C TYR A 167 13.66 6.38 3.74
N ILE A 168 12.99 7.09 4.64
CA ILE A 168 12.47 8.41 4.29
C ILE A 168 13.60 9.42 4.33
N VAL A 169 13.76 10.14 3.23
CA VAL A 169 14.57 11.35 3.20
C VAL A 169 13.65 12.53 3.50
N PRO A 170 13.85 13.26 4.63
CA PRO A 170 13.03 14.42 4.95
C PRO A 170 13.01 15.42 3.79
N LEU A 171 11.83 15.95 3.47
CA LEU A 171 11.60 16.93 2.39
C LEU A 171 11.89 16.42 0.96
N ALA A 172 12.11 15.13 0.76
CA ALA A 172 12.19 14.57 -0.59
C ALA A 172 10.87 14.83 -1.34
N ARG A 173 10.99 15.40 -2.55
CA ARG A 173 9.86 15.69 -3.42
C ARG A 173 9.73 14.61 -4.50
N GLY A 174 8.49 14.33 -4.86
CA GLY A 174 8.15 13.37 -5.91
C GLY A 174 8.13 11.92 -5.45
N PRO A 175 7.55 11.03 -6.27
CA PRO A 175 7.47 9.61 -5.97
C PRO A 175 8.86 8.95 -5.94
N LYS A 176 8.96 7.87 -5.19
CA LYS A 176 10.13 7.00 -5.06
C LYS A 176 9.77 5.61 -5.53
N THR A 177 10.63 5.06 -6.36
CA THR A 177 10.49 3.71 -6.89
C THR A 177 11.47 2.79 -6.18
N GLU A 178 10.93 1.77 -5.54
CA GLU A 178 11.69 0.66 -4.97
C GLU A 178 11.48 -0.59 -5.82
N LEU A 179 12.52 -1.39 -5.98
CA LEU A 179 12.49 -2.62 -6.77
C LEU A 179 12.85 -3.83 -5.91
N LEU A 180 12.09 -4.90 -6.06
CA LEU A 180 12.44 -6.22 -5.55
C LEU A 180 12.58 -7.20 -6.72
N THR A 181 13.83 -7.48 -7.10
CA THR A 181 14.16 -8.57 -8.04
C THR A 181 14.37 -9.84 -7.23
N SER A 182 13.46 -10.80 -7.39
CA SER A 182 13.39 -11.97 -6.50
C SER A 182 12.66 -13.12 -7.18
N TRP A 183 13.14 -14.35 -6.97
CA TRP A 183 12.58 -15.62 -7.45
C TRP A 183 12.35 -15.68 -8.96
N LEU A 184 11.16 -15.29 -9.45
CA LEU A 184 10.78 -15.37 -10.86
C LEU A 184 10.30 -14.01 -11.41
N SER A 185 10.56 -12.93 -10.69
CA SER A 185 9.98 -11.61 -11.01
C SER A 185 10.89 -10.44 -10.64
N THR A 186 10.48 -9.26 -11.11
CA THR A 186 10.88 -7.97 -10.55
C THR A 186 9.61 -7.21 -10.24
N VAL A 187 9.40 -6.89 -8.96
CA VAL A 187 8.27 -6.10 -8.49
C VAL A 187 8.72 -4.65 -8.29
N GLU A 188 7.91 -3.73 -8.79
CA GLU A 188 8.06 -2.29 -8.62
C GLU A 188 7.04 -1.78 -7.61
N LEU A 189 7.53 -1.09 -6.58
CA LEU A 189 6.74 -0.40 -5.57
C LEU A 189 6.98 1.10 -5.71
N VAL A 190 5.93 1.86 -6.01
CA VAL A 190 5.99 3.33 -6.12
C VAL A 190 5.35 3.96 -4.91
N LEU A 191 6.10 4.83 -4.24
CA LEU A 191 5.78 5.45 -2.97
C LEU A 191 5.80 6.96 -3.11
N ALA A 192 4.80 7.67 -2.60
CA ALA A 192 4.80 9.12 -2.52
C ALA A 192 5.01 9.56 -1.06
N PRO A 193 6.12 10.25 -0.74
CA PRO A 193 6.33 10.82 0.59
C PRO A 193 5.24 11.82 0.95
N ALA A 194 4.73 11.74 2.18
CA ALA A 194 3.76 12.67 2.75
C ALA A 194 4.32 13.21 4.08
N PRO A 195 5.05 14.33 4.07
CA PRO A 195 5.60 14.90 5.30
C PRO A 195 4.48 15.44 6.18
N PHE A 196 4.61 15.26 7.50
CA PHE A 196 3.67 15.79 8.49
C PHE A 196 2.22 15.41 8.18
N ALA A 197 1.93 14.15 7.86
CA ALA A 197 0.66 13.83 7.24
C ALA A 197 -0.49 13.62 8.22
N VAL A 198 -1.70 13.92 7.76
CA VAL A 198 -2.96 13.43 8.35
C VAL A 198 -3.57 12.36 7.45
N ALA A 199 -4.30 11.41 8.04
CA ALA A 199 -5.02 10.41 7.26
C ALA A 199 -6.38 10.98 6.80
N ALA A 200 -6.59 11.08 5.49
CA ALA A 200 -7.87 11.38 4.89
C ALA A 200 -8.55 10.08 4.42
N THR A 201 -9.73 9.78 4.96
CA THR A 201 -10.55 8.65 4.51
C THR A 201 -11.62 9.13 3.53
N VAL A 202 -11.59 8.60 2.31
CA VAL A 202 -12.49 8.98 1.22
C VAL A 202 -13.71 8.08 1.19
N LYS A 203 -14.90 8.67 1.10
CA LYS A 203 -16.16 7.96 0.85
C LYS A 203 -16.93 8.66 -0.26
N ILE A 204 -17.43 7.87 -1.21
CA ILE A 204 -18.14 8.38 -2.38
C ILE A 204 -19.57 7.86 -2.38
N ASN A 205 -20.53 8.78 -2.32
CA ASN A 205 -21.96 8.48 -2.36
C ASN A 205 -22.56 9.05 -3.64
N ILE A 206 -23.40 8.26 -4.30
CA ILE A 206 -24.16 8.63 -5.48
C ILE A 206 -25.49 9.19 -5.01
N LEU A 207 -25.68 10.48 -5.26
CA LEU A 207 -26.92 11.18 -4.88
C LEU A 207 -28.05 10.91 -5.87
N ASN A 208 -27.73 10.85 -7.16
CA ASN A 208 -28.68 10.59 -8.25
C ASN A 208 -28.03 9.62 -9.25
N GLY A 209 -28.53 8.39 -9.33
CA GLY A 209 -28.02 7.36 -10.25
C GLY A 209 -28.57 5.97 -9.92
N PRO A 210 -28.38 4.97 -10.82
CA PRO A 210 -28.81 3.60 -10.56
C PRO A 210 -27.98 3.00 -9.42
N CYS A 211 -28.62 2.62 -8.31
CA CYS A 211 -27.94 2.00 -7.17
C CYS A 211 -27.57 0.52 -7.38
N ASP A 212 -28.04 -0.10 -8.47
CA ASP A 212 -27.84 -1.53 -8.77
C ASP A 212 -26.95 -1.75 -10.01
N ALA A 213 -26.14 -0.76 -10.38
CA ALA A 213 -25.20 -0.84 -11.49
C ALA A 213 -23.77 -0.58 -11.02
N PRO A 214 -22.73 -1.13 -11.65
CA PRO A 214 -21.36 -0.77 -11.33
C PRO A 214 -21.02 0.62 -11.88
N PHE A 215 -20.20 1.40 -11.16
CA PHE A 215 -19.61 2.62 -11.71
C PHE A 215 -18.54 2.24 -12.75
N ARG A 216 -18.74 2.63 -14.02
CA ARG A 216 -17.87 2.28 -15.14
C ARG A 216 -16.82 3.35 -15.39
N GLY A 217 -15.81 3.37 -14.54
CA GLY A 217 -14.74 4.35 -14.62
C GLY A 217 -13.66 4.09 -13.60
N LYS A 218 -12.81 5.09 -13.39
CA LYS A 218 -11.72 5.05 -12.42
C LYS A 218 -11.83 6.27 -11.50
N VAL A 219 -11.48 6.06 -10.24
CA VAL A 219 -11.39 7.10 -9.24
C VAL A 219 -9.96 7.14 -8.75
N THR A 220 -9.33 8.30 -8.89
CA THR A 220 -8.00 8.55 -8.36
C THR A 220 -8.03 9.67 -7.34
N ALA A 221 -7.07 9.67 -6.43
CA ALA A 221 -6.86 10.77 -5.51
C ALA A 221 -5.38 11.11 -5.40
N TRP A 222 -5.08 12.39 -5.19
CA TRP A 222 -3.72 12.88 -5.02
C TRP A 222 -3.70 14.13 -4.13
N THR A 223 -2.54 14.37 -3.56
CA THR A 223 -2.25 15.57 -2.78
C THR A 223 -1.56 16.60 -3.69
N ALA A 224 -1.35 17.84 -3.24
CA ALA A 224 -0.63 18.83 -4.04
C ALA A 224 0.67 18.26 -4.65
N GLY A 225 0.78 18.24 -5.98
CA GLY A 225 1.84 17.55 -6.72
C GLY A 225 1.41 17.13 -8.14
N ASP A 226 2.32 16.50 -8.88
CA ASP A 226 2.14 16.11 -10.28
C ASP A 226 1.28 14.84 -10.44
N ALA A 227 0.92 14.52 -11.70
CA ALA A 227 0.15 13.34 -12.10
C ALA A 227 0.72 12.00 -11.58
N GLU A 228 2.01 11.97 -11.29
CA GLU A 228 2.74 10.77 -10.85
C GLU A 228 2.41 10.34 -9.39
N THR A 229 1.64 11.15 -8.65
CA THR A 229 1.24 10.84 -7.26
C THR A 229 -0.20 10.32 -7.13
N HIS A 230 -0.84 9.99 -8.27
CA HIS A 230 -2.25 9.58 -8.28
C HIS A 230 -2.43 8.16 -7.73
N ILE A 231 -3.13 8.07 -6.60
CA ILE A 231 -3.51 6.82 -5.96
C ILE A 231 -4.84 6.37 -6.56
N ILE A 232 -4.91 5.11 -7.01
CA ILE A 232 -6.15 4.54 -7.52
C ILE A 232 -7.01 4.08 -6.34
N LEU A 233 -8.15 4.76 -6.13
CA LEU A 233 -9.11 4.40 -5.09
C LEU A 233 -10.12 3.35 -5.58
N TYR A 234 -10.42 3.39 -6.89
CA TYR A 234 -11.32 2.47 -7.57
C TYR A 234 -10.97 2.41 -9.05
N GLU A 235 -11.08 1.24 -9.66
CA GLU A 235 -10.93 1.07 -11.10
C GLU A 235 -11.90 0.00 -11.60
N TYR A 236 -12.66 0.36 -12.63
CA TYR A 236 -13.54 -0.55 -13.34
C TYR A 236 -12.74 -1.30 -14.40
N GLY A 237 -12.31 -2.53 -14.07
CA GLY A 237 -11.48 -3.35 -14.98
C GLY A 237 -11.77 -4.85 -14.85
N ASN A 238 -11.94 -5.49 -16.02
CA ASN A 238 -12.02 -6.92 -16.44
C ASN A 238 -12.30 -8.05 -15.42
N LYS A 239 -12.99 -7.76 -14.33
CA LYS A 239 -13.52 -8.79 -13.42
C LYS A 239 -14.59 -9.63 -14.13
N ALA A 240 -14.61 -10.93 -13.85
CA ALA A 240 -15.71 -11.80 -14.28
C ALA A 240 -17.05 -11.21 -13.83
N MET A 241 -18.14 -11.50 -14.55
CA MET A 241 -19.48 -10.91 -14.32
C MET A 241 -19.98 -11.05 -12.86
N ASP A 242 -19.49 -12.04 -12.11
CA ASP A 242 -19.81 -12.30 -10.70
C ASP A 242 -19.04 -11.41 -9.69
N ASP A 243 -17.98 -10.72 -10.11
CA ASP A 243 -17.12 -9.87 -9.26
C ASP A 243 -17.36 -8.35 -9.46
N LEU A 244 -18.45 -8.00 -10.15
CA LEU A 244 -18.86 -6.61 -10.32
C LEU A 244 -19.20 -6.03 -8.94
N GLN A 245 -18.37 -5.10 -8.47
CA GLN A 245 -18.71 -4.30 -7.30
C GLN A 245 -19.84 -3.34 -7.67
N LEU A 246 -21.06 -3.81 -7.41
CA LEU A 246 -22.25 -2.99 -7.49
C LEU A 246 -22.15 -1.85 -6.49
N ILE A 247 -22.84 -0.77 -6.81
CA ILE A 247 -23.07 0.31 -5.86
C ILE A 247 -23.77 -0.29 -4.63
N LYS A 248 -23.24 -0.02 -3.44
CA LYS A 248 -23.77 -0.57 -2.18
C LYS A 248 -25.05 0.16 -1.75
N ASP A 249 -25.76 -0.42 -0.77
CA ASP A 249 -26.92 0.19 -0.12
C ASP A 249 -26.63 1.65 0.28
N GLY A 250 -27.54 2.56 -0.09
CA GLY A 250 -27.35 4.00 0.09
C GLY A 250 -26.52 4.68 -1.01
N GLY A 251 -26.26 4.00 -2.13
CA GLY A 251 -25.69 4.61 -3.33
C GLY A 251 -24.17 4.76 -3.30
N SER A 252 -23.43 4.06 -2.43
CA SER A 252 -21.97 4.30 -2.30
C SER A 252 -21.12 3.40 -3.20
N ILE A 253 -20.05 3.94 -3.77
CA ILE A 253 -19.04 3.16 -4.50
C ILE A 253 -18.14 2.42 -3.49
N ALA A 254 -17.93 1.13 -3.71
CA ALA A 254 -16.99 0.34 -2.95
C ALA A 254 -15.57 0.63 -3.44
N LEU A 255 -14.79 1.39 -2.68
CA LEU A 255 -13.39 1.66 -3.00
C LEU A 255 -12.52 0.45 -2.61
N SER A 256 -11.52 0.11 -3.42
CA SER A 256 -10.50 -0.88 -3.06
C SER A 256 -9.51 -0.29 -2.06
N HIS A 257 -9.27 1.01 -2.17
CA HIS A 257 -8.38 1.77 -1.32
C HIS A 257 -9.05 3.11 -0.99
N ASN A 258 -9.10 3.51 0.27
CA ASN A 258 -9.85 4.70 0.68
C ASN A 258 -9.09 5.62 1.63
N LEU A 259 -7.83 5.35 1.94
CA LEU A 259 -7.04 6.13 2.88
C LEU A 259 -5.87 6.80 2.17
N VAL A 260 -5.81 8.12 2.23
CA VAL A 260 -4.72 8.91 1.65
C VAL A 260 -4.04 9.67 2.77
N ALA A 261 -2.71 9.55 2.89
CA ALA A 261 -1.92 10.42 3.74
C ALA A 261 -1.78 11.78 3.06
N VAL A 262 -2.33 12.81 3.66
CA VAL A 262 -2.33 14.18 3.13
C VAL A 262 -1.33 15.01 3.91
N PRO A 263 -0.29 15.57 3.25
CA PRO A 263 0.66 16.45 3.88
C PRO A 263 -0.04 17.62 4.55
N VAL A 264 0.38 17.91 5.78
CA VAL A 264 -0.02 19.11 6.48
C VAL A 264 1.00 20.20 6.16
N PRO A 265 0.56 21.38 5.70
CA PRO A 265 1.50 22.45 5.40
C PRO A 265 2.23 22.92 6.64
N ASN A 266 3.55 23.02 6.54
CA ASN A 266 4.40 23.51 7.61
C ASN A 266 4.75 24.98 7.35
N SER A 267 4.42 25.85 8.31
CA SER A 267 4.68 27.30 8.24
C SER A 267 6.15 27.68 8.02
N LEU A 268 7.08 26.75 8.22
CA LEU A 268 8.52 26.97 7.99
C LEU A 268 8.94 26.71 6.54
N TYR A 269 8.20 25.91 5.78
CA TYR A 269 8.65 25.38 4.49
C TYR A 269 7.64 25.57 3.35
N ASP A 270 6.36 25.76 3.64
CA ASP A 270 5.29 25.79 2.65
C ASP A 270 4.69 27.20 2.49
N GLU A 271 4.42 27.59 1.24
CA GLU A 271 3.76 28.87 0.90
C GLU A 271 2.23 28.84 1.12
N TYR A 272 1.67 27.64 1.31
CA TYR A 272 0.23 27.41 1.46
C TYR A 272 -0.08 26.95 2.89
N GLU A 273 -1.24 27.31 3.44
CA GLU A 273 -1.66 26.93 4.80
C GLU A 273 -2.78 25.87 4.83
N GLU A 274 -3.21 25.39 3.66
CA GLU A 274 -4.36 24.49 3.54
C GLU A 274 -3.93 23.05 3.25
N ILE A 275 -4.60 22.11 3.90
CA ILE A 275 -4.51 20.67 3.60
C ILE A 275 -5.37 20.42 2.37
N VAL A 276 -4.77 19.92 1.29
CA VAL A 276 -5.44 19.76 -0.01
C VAL A 276 -5.41 18.31 -0.48
N LEU A 277 -6.60 17.76 -0.74
CA LEU A 277 -6.80 16.46 -1.37
C LEU A 277 -7.67 16.63 -2.60
N THR A 278 -7.22 16.21 -3.77
CA THR A 278 -8.04 16.20 -4.99
C THR A 278 -8.44 14.78 -5.33
N VAL A 279 -9.71 14.60 -5.70
CA VAL A 279 -10.28 13.33 -6.18
C VAL A 279 -10.75 13.53 -7.61
N CYS A 280 -10.29 12.71 -8.55
CA CYS A 280 -10.72 12.71 -9.95
C CYS A 280 -11.58 11.48 -10.24
N PHE A 281 -12.59 11.70 -11.07
CA PHE A 281 -13.43 10.69 -11.68
C PHE A 281 -13.17 10.70 -13.18
N THR A 282 -12.71 9.58 -13.73
CA THR A 282 -12.59 9.37 -15.18
C THR A 282 -13.58 8.31 -15.63
N THR A 283 -14.20 8.52 -16.79
CA THR A 283 -15.16 7.56 -17.36
C THR A 283 -14.48 6.64 -18.35
N SER A 284 -14.95 5.39 -18.48
CA SER A 284 -14.34 4.41 -19.39
C SER A 284 -14.42 4.77 -20.88
N ASN A 285 -15.22 5.77 -21.24
CA ASN A 285 -15.47 6.13 -22.64
C ASN A 285 -14.53 7.22 -23.16
N ASP A 286 -13.90 7.97 -22.26
CA ASP A 286 -12.99 9.06 -22.59
C ASP A 286 -12.03 9.30 -21.41
N GLU A 287 -10.78 8.83 -21.52
CA GLU A 287 -9.76 9.01 -20.47
C GLU A 287 -9.38 10.49 -20.29
N ASP A 288 -9.67 11.33 -21.29
CA ASP A 288 -9.41 12.77 -21.25
C ASP A 288 -10.50 13.55 -20.49
N GLU A 289 -11.68 12.96 -20.28
CA GLU A 289 -12.79 13.58 -19.52
C GLU A 289 -12.68 13.22 -18.01
N CYS A 290 -11.83 13.97 -17.30
CA CYS A 290 -11.73 13.92 -15.83
C CYS A 290 -12.59 15.02 -15.19
N THR A 291 -13.46 14.65 -14.25
CA THR A 291 -14.05 15.59 -13.29
C THR A 291 -13.28 15.51 -11.97
N SER A 292 -12.69 16.62 -11.53
CA SER A 292 -11.95 16.68 -10.26
C SER A 292 -12.67 17.50 -9.20
N VAL A 293 -12.56 17.07 -7.94
CA VAL A 293 -13.06 17.78 -6.76
C VAL A 293 -11.90 17.95 -5.80
N THR A 294 -11.61 19.20 -5.44
CA THR A 294 -10.58 19.54 -4.46
C THR A 294 -11.22 19.79 -3.09
N LEU A 295 -10.75 19.06 -2.09
CA LEU A 295 -11.12 19.18 -0.69
C LEU A 295 -10.03 19.96 0.03
N GLN A 296 -10.41 21.05 0.69
CA GLN A 296 -9.52 21.92 1.45
C GLN A 296 -9.90 21.91 2.94
N TYR A 297 -8.90 21.99 3.81
CA TYR A 297 -9.08 22.16 5.25
C TYR A 297 -8.05 23.15 5.84
N PRO A 298 -8.46 24.09 6.70
CA PRO A 298 -9.85 24.39 7.08
C PRO A 298 -10.66 24.99 5.92
N GLN A 299 -11.98 24.79 5.94
CA GLN A 299 -12.91 25.42 4.97
C GLN A 299 -13.21 26.88 5.32
#